data_AF-A0A960K5W6-F1
#
_entry.id   AF-A0A960K5W6-F1
#
_cell.length_a   1.000
_cell.length_b   1.000
_cell.length_c   1.000
_cell.angle_alpha   90.00
_cell.angle_beta   90.00
_cell.angle_gamma   90.00
#
_symmetry.space_group_name_H-M   'P 1'
#
loop_
_entity.id
_entity.type
_entity.pdbx_description
1 polymer ?
#
loop_
_entity_poly.entity_id
_entity_poly.type
_entity_poly.pdbx_seq_one_letter_code
_entity_poly.pdbx_strand_id
1 'polypeptide(L)'
;LFFDLFDTMGTLLAIAHEGGFTRNGELPRLDKAMTADAVGSVAGALFGTSTVTSYIESGAGVGVGARTGLANLVTGGLFLLAPFFTPLVAVIGQGVEGGGNPVTAPALILVGILMAGAVREIDWKDFTEAAPAFLTALLMPLTFNISHGLAAGIVTYAVVKTAAGRSREVHWLIYVLALLFLARYAWLPA
;
A
#
# COMPACT_ATOMS: atom_id res chain seq x y z
N LEU A 1 -5.83 4.03 9.10
CA LEU A 1 -6.71 2.86 9.32
C LEU A 1 -7.54 2.47 8.09
N PHE A 2 -8.51 3.27 7.61
CA PHE A 2 -9.29 2.84 6.43
C PHE A 2 -8.41 2.70 5.18
N PHE A 3 -7.62 3.73 4.84
CA PHE A 3 -6.70 3.69 3.69
C PHE A 3 -5.59 2.64 3.83
N ASP A 4 -5.14 2.43 5.06
CA ASP A 4 -4.16 1.42 5.46
C ASP A 4 -4.66 0.00 5.14
N LEU A 5 -5.96 -0.28 5.33
CA LEU A 5 -6.58 -1.54 4.92
C LEU A 5 -6.40 -1.84 3.42
N PHE A 6 -6.62 -0.83 2.57
CA PHE A 6 -6.48 -0.98 1.11
C PHE A 6 -5.03 -1.10 0.70
N ASP A 7 -4.13 -0.38 1.36
CA ASP A 7 -2.69 -0.47 1.14
C ASP A 7 -2.15 -1.86 1.49
N THR A 8 -2.48 -2.37 2.68
CA THR A 8 -2.14 -3.74 3.11
C THR A 8 -2.74 -4.77 2.14
N MET A 9 -4.01 -4.66 1.77
CA MET A 9 -4.64 -5.58 0.81
C MET A 9 -3.93 -5.57 -0.55
N GLY A 10 -3.68 -4.38 -1.10
CA GLY A 10 -3.01 -4.22 -2.39
C GLY A 10 -1.61 -4.84 -2.37
N THR A 11 -0.86 -4.56 -1.31
CA THR A 11 0.49 -5.07 -1.12
C THR A 11 0.52 -6.60 -0.92
N LEU A 12 -0.38 -7.13 -0.09
CA LEU A 12 -0.51 -8.58 0.11
C LEU A 12 -0.87 -9.32 -1.17
N LEU A 13 -1.80 -8.77 -1.97
CA LEU A 13 -2.17 -9.36 -3.25
C LEU A 13 -1.01 -9.33 -4.25
N ALA A 14 -0.29 -8.23 -4.34
CA ALA A 14 0.87 -8.09 -5.21
C ALA A 14 1.99 -9.09 -4.85
N ILE A 15 2.37 -9.17 -3.56
CA ILE A 15 3.38 -10.13 -3.08
C ILE A 15 2.90 -11.57 -3.26
N ALA A 16 1.61 -11.82 -3.02
CA ALA A 16 1.03 -13.15 -3.20
C ALA A 16 1.04 -13.60 -4.67
N HIS A 17 0.79 -12.66 -5.59
CA HIS A 17 0.87 -12.89 -7.01
C HIS A 17 2.31 -13.26 -7.42
N GLU A 18 3.29 -12.45 -7.01
CA GLU A 18 4.71 -12.68 -7.30
C GLU A 18 5.24 -13.98 -6.66
N GLY A 19 4.74 -14.34 -5.48
CA GLY A 19 5.08 -15.57 -4.79
C GLY A 19 4.38 -16.84 -5.26
N GLY A 20 3.41 -16.73 -6.17
CA GLY A 20 2.59 -17.86 -6.59
C GLY A 20 1.70 -18.42 -5.49
N PHE A 21 1.32 -17.59 -4.51
CA PHE A 21 0.45 -17.96 -3.40
C PHE A 21 -1.04 -17.80 -3.74
N THR A 22 -1.37 -17.11 -4.83
CA THR A 22 -2.74 -16.93 -5.30
C THR A 22 -3.30 -18.22 -5.92
N ARG A 23 -4.58 -18.48 -5.69
CA ARG A 23 -5.34 -19.55 -6.37
C ARG A 23 -6.55 -18.92 -7.03
N ASN A 24 -6.66 -19.06 -8.36
CA ASN A 24 -7.74 -18.46 -9.16
C ASN A 24 -7.88 -16.94 -8.98
N GLY A 25 -6.77 -16.22 -8.76
CA GLY A 25 -6.77 -14.77 -8.54
C GLY A 25 -7.12 -14.35 -7.11
N GLU A 26 -7.46 -15.30 -6.22
CA GLU A 26 -7.74 -15.02 -4.81
C GLU A 26 -6.57 -15.45 -3.90
N LEU A 27 -6.37 -14.72 -2.81
CA LEU A 27 -5.40 -15.08 -1.79
C LEU A 27 -6.06 -16.03 -0.77
N PRO A 28 -5.71 -17.34 -0.76
CA PRO A 28 -6.22 -18.24 0.25
C PRO A 28 -5.80 -17.76 1.65
N ARG A 29 -6.77 -17.58 2.54
CA ARG A 29 -6.59 -17.10 3.93
C ARG A 29 -6.26 -15.61 4.05
N LEU A 30 -6.78 -14.78 3.15
CA LEU A 30 -6.72 -13.31 3.26
C LEU A 30 -7.11 -12.83 4.67
N ASP A 31 -8.19 -13.38 5.24
CA ASP A 31 -8.68 -13.04 6.58
C ASP A 31 -7.60 -13.21 7.67
N LYS A 32 -6.79 -14.28 7.57
CA LYS A 32 -5.70 -14.54 8.52
C LYS A 32 -4.54 -13.57 8.34
N ALA A 33 -4.21 -13.23 7.09
CA ALA A 33 -3.18 -12.24 6.79
C ALA A 33 -3.59 -10.85 7.29
N MET A 34 -4.83 -10.44 7.05
CA MET A 34 -5.38 -9.18 7.54
C MET A 34 -5.51 -9.15 9.06
N THR A 35 -5.82 -10.28 9.69
CA THR A 35 -5.82 -10.38 11.17
C THR A 35 -4.41 -10.20 11.73
N ALA A 36 -3.39 -10.76 11.09
CA ALA A 36 -2.01 -10.58 11.52
C ALA A 36 -1.55 -9.12 11.40
N ASP A 37 -1.91 -8.44 10.32
CA ASP A 37 -1.66 -7.01 10.12
C ASP A 37 -2.37 -6.15 11.18
N ALA A 38 -3.65 -6.43 11.45
CA ALA A 38 -4.41 -5.73 12.48
C ALA A 38 -3.80 -5.92 13.88
N VAL A 39 -3.40 -7.15 14.24
CA VAL A 39 -2.72 -7.43 15.52
C VAL A 39 -1.37 -6.70 15.58
N GLY A 40 -0.60 -6.70 14.49
CA GLY A 40 0.66 -5.99 14.38
C GLY A 40 0.50 -4.48 14.56
N SER A 41 -0.49 -3.89 13.90
CA SER A 41 -0.81 -2.46 14.00
C SER A 41 -1.29 -2.06 15.39
N VAL A 42 -2.14 -2.87 16.03
CA VAL A 42 -2.57 -2.62 17.43
C VAL A 42 -1.39 -2.74 18.38
N ALA A 43 -0.56 -3.77 18.24
CA ALA A 43 0.64 -3.93 19.05
C ALA A 43 1.61 -2.75 18.87
N GLY A 44 1.88 -2.35 17.62
CA GLY A 44 2.72 -1.18 17.31
C GLY A 44 2.20 0.10 17.95
N ALA A 45 0.90 0.37 17.82
CA ALA A 45 0.26 1.52 18.45
C ALA A 45 0.37 1.50 19.99
N LEU A 46 0.28 0.32 20.62
CA LEU A 46 0.49 0.17 22.07
C LEU A 46 1.93 0.51 22.50
N PHE A 47 2.91 0.22 21.64
CA PHE A 47 4.31 0.60 21.86
C PHE A 47 4.63 2.02 21.38
N GLY A 48 3.63 2.81 20.96
CA GLY A 48 3.77 4.20 20.56
C GLY A 48 4.29 4.41 19.13
N THR A 49 4.26 3.39 18.27
CA THR A 49 4.64 3.49 16.86
C THR A 49 3.43 3.76 15.97
N SER A 50 3.68 4.20 14.72
CA SER A 50 2.67 4.23 13.67
C SER A 50 2.14 2.83 13.33
N THR A 51 1.08 2.76 12.51
CA THR A 51 0.57 1.50 11.97
C THR A 51 1.66 0.72 11.24
N VAL A 52 1.72 -0.58 11.50
CA VAL A 52 2.65 -1.49 10.82
C VAL A 52 1.95 -2.00 9.59
N THR A 53 2.61 -1.93 8.44
CA THR A 53 2.08 -2.39 7.15
C THR A 53 3.00 -3.43 6.53
N SER A 54 2.47 -4.14 5.54
CA SER A 54 3.23 -5.07 4.71
C SER A 54 4.08 -4.30 3.68
N TYR A 55 5.31 -4.75 3.45
CA TYR A 55 6.24 -4.10 2.50
C TYR A 55 6.23 -4.80 1.15
N ILE A 56 5.92 -4.07 0.08
CA ILE A 56 5.88 -4.56 -1.30
C ILE A 56 7.24 -5.11 -1.78
N GLU A 57 8.33 -4.58 -1.24
CA GLU A 57 9.70 -5.02 -1.50
C GLU A 57 9.96 -6.44 -0.99
N SER A 58 9.13 -6.94 -0.08
CA SER A 58 9.16 -8.34 0.35
C SER A 58 8.91 -9.30 -0.82
N GLY A 59 8.27 -8.84 -1.89
CA GLY A 59 8.11 -9.58 -3.15
C GLY A 59 9.45 -10.05 -3.73
N ALA A 60 10.47 -9.20 -3.72
CA ALA A 60 11.82 -9.56 -4.17
C ALA A 60 12.43 -10.70 -3.31
N GLY A 61 12.19 -10.67 -2.00
CA GLY A 61 12.60 -11.75 -1.09
C GLY A 61 11.88 -13.06 -1.38
N VAL A 62 10.57 -12.99 -1.63
CA VAL A 62 9.74 -14.15 -2.00
C VAL A 62 10.18 -14.75 -3.35
N GLY A 63 10.56 -13.90 -4.31
CA GLY A 63 11.07 -14.28 -5.63
C GLY A 63 12.36 -15.10 -5.57
N VAL A 64 13.25 -14.80 -4.62
CA VAL A 64 14.49 -15.58 -4.39
C VAL A 64 14.32 -16.77 -3.43
N GLY A 65 13.09 -17.06 -3.00
CA GLY A 65 12.76 -18.28 -2.24
C GLY A 65 12.38 -18.07 -0.76
N ALA A 66 12.28 -16.83 -0.27
CA ALA A 66 11.86 -16.53 1.11
C ALA A 66 10.34 -16.73 1.32
N ARG A 67 9.86 -17.97 1.21
CA ARG A 67 8.43 -18.32 1.19
C ARG A 67 7.85 -18.79 2.53
N THR A 68 8.70 -19.07 3.52
CA THR A 68 8.29 -19.70 4.79
C THR A 68 8.05 -18.69 5.92
N GLY A 69 8.34 -17.41 5.71
CA GLY A 69 8.29 -16.37 6.75
C GLY A 69 9.49 -16.38 7.72
N LEU A 70 10.37 -17.39 7.67
CA LEU A 70 11.57 -17.44 8.51
C LEU A 70 12.49 -16.23 8.28
N ALA A 71 12.63 -15.80 7.02
CA ALA A 71 13.37 -14.59 6.68
C ALA A 71 12.82 -13.36 7.41
N ASN A 72 11.50 -13.21 7.49
CA ASN A 72 10.85 -12.08 8.17
C ASN A 72 11.09 -12.14 9.69
N LEU A 73 11.06 -13.33 10.29
CA LEU A 73 11.38 -13.52 11.71
C LEU A 73 12.84 -13.18 12.03
N VAL A 74 13.78 -13.62 11.17
CA VAL A 74 15.20 -13.31 11.33
C VAL A 74 15.44 -11.80 11.16
N THR A 75 14.89 -11.18 10.12
CA THR A 75 15.00 -9.73 9.88
C THR A 75 14.41 -8.94 11.05
N GLY A 76 13.21 -9.31 11.54
CA GLY A 76 12.60 -8.68 12.70
C GLY A 76 13.45 -8.82 13.97
N GLY A 77 14.01 -10.01 14.21
CA GLY A 77 14.93 -10.24 15.33
C GLY A 77 16.21 -9.41 15.24
N LEU A 78 16.79 -9.28 14.04
CA LEU A 78 17.95 -8.40 13.81
C LEU A 78 17.58 -6.93 14.01
N PHE A 79 16.36 -6.51 13.64
CA PHE A 79 15.87 -5.15 13.89
C PHE A 79 15.68 -4.83 15.37
N LEU A 80 15.43 -5.82 16.25
CA LEU A 80 15.45 -5.61 17.70
C LEU A 80 16.86 -5.32 18.23
N LEU A 81 17.89 -5.77 17.53
CA LEU A 81 19.30 -5.47 17.86
C LEU A 81 19.77 -4.14 17.25
N ALA A 82 19.08 -3.63 16.22
CA ALA A 82 19.44 -2.38 15.55
C ALA A 82 19.51 -1.15 16.48
N PRO A 83 18.65 -0.98 17.50
CA PRO A 83 18.75 0.11 18.47
C PRO A 83 20.13 0.24 19.13
N PHE A 84 20.83 -0.87 19.39
CA PHE A 84 22.18 -0.84 19.97
C PHE A 84 23.23 -0.25 19.02
N PHE A 85 22.98 -0.29 17.72
CA PHE A 85 23.83 0.28 16.67
C PHE A 85 23.39 1.68 16.24
N THR A 86 22.32 2.25 16.80
CA THR A 86 21.89 3.63 16.54
C THR A 86 23.00 4.68 16.66
N PRO A 87 23.90 4.66 17.67
CA PRO A 87 24.99 5.65 17.72
C PRO A 87 25.95 5.54 16.53
N LEU A 88 26.16 4.34 15.99
CA LEU A 88 27.00 4.13 14.80
C LEU A 88 26.30 4.65 13.53
N VAL A 89 25.00 4.43 13.40
CA VAL A 89 24.20 4.95 12.28
C VAL A 89 24.16 6.48 12.30
N ALA A 90 24.07 7.10 13.48
CA ALA A 90 24.09 8.56 13.61
C ALA A 90 25.42 9.20 13.16
N VAL A 91 26.55 8.49 13.27
CA VAL A 91 27.87 8.97 12.80
C VAL A 91 27.94 9.01 11.27
N ILE A 92 27.34 8.03 10.59
CA ILE A 92 27.36 7.92 9.13
C ILE A 92 26.23 8.75 8.50
N GLY A 93 25.08 8.81 9.18
CA GLY A 93 23.87 9.49 8.73
C GLY A 93 23.74 10.93 9.20
N GLN A 94 24.85 11.61 9.55
CA GLN A 94 24.83 13.03 9.90
C GLN A 94 24.12 13.78 8.77
N GLY A 95 22.91 14.25 9.07
CA GLY A 95 22.04 14.88 8.11
C GLY A 95 22.75 16.06 7.44
N VAL A 96 22.60 16.17 6.13
CA VAL A 96 23.04 17.36 5.40
C VAL A 96 22.20 18.54 5.91
N GLU A 97 22.83 19.71 6.13
CA GLU A 97 22.10 20.96 6.42
C GLU A 97 20.97 21.13 5.40
N GLY A 98 19.71 21.00 5.85
CA GLY A 98 18.52 20.93 4.99
C GLY A 98 17.53 19.80 5.32
N GLY A 99 17.85 18.90 6.25
CA GLY A 99 16.87 17.93 6.80
C GLY A 99 16.77 16.61 6.03
N GLY A 100 17.69 16.33 5.10
CA GLY A 100 17.75 15.07 4.36
C GLY A 100 18.79 14.10 4.93
N ASN A 101 18.45 12.80 4.96
CA ASN A 101 19.41 11.74 5.21
C ASN A 101 19.94 11.21 3.85
N PRO A 102 21.17 11.56 3.44
CA PRO A 102 21.71 11.19 2.13
C PRO A 102 21.88 9.68 1.96
N VAL A 103 21.89 8.93 3.07
CA VAL A 103 22.00 7.47 3.07
C VAL A 103 20.68 6.80 2.70
N THR A 104 19.54 7.34 3.16
CA THR A 104 18.21 6.73 2.92
C THR A 104 17.57 7.19 1.61
N ALA A 105 17.92 8.38 1.12
CA ALA A 105 17.37 8.94 -0.12
C ALA A 105 17.48 8.00 -1.35
N PRO A 106 18.65 7.45 -1.72
CA PRO A 106 18.75 6.57 -2.89
C PRO A 106 17.96 5.27 -2.72
N ALA A 107 17.88 4.74 -1.49
CA ALA A 107 17.07 3.55 -1.20
C ALA A 107 15.58 3.82 -1.43
N LEU A 108 15.06 4.96 -0.94
CA LEU A 108 13.66 5.34 -1.15
C LEU A 108 13.33 5.60 -2.63
N ILE A 109 14.26 6.16 -3.40
CA ILE A 109 14.08 6.35 -4.86
C ILE A 109 13.98 4.99 -5.55
N LEU A 110 14.87 4.04 -5.24
CA LEU A 110 14.84 2.69 -5.80
C LEU A 110 13.55 1.96 -5.44
N VAL A 111 13.11 2.06 -4.19
CA VAL A 111 11.82 1.54 -3.73
C VAL A 111 10.67 2.11 -4.57
N GLY A 112 10.61 3.43 -4.75
CA GLY A 112 9.57 4.08 -5.56
C GLY A 112 9.55 3.59 -7.01
N ILE A 113 10.73 3.36 -7.61
CA ILE A 113 10.86 2.80 -8.97
C ILE A 113 10.32 1.37 -9.02
N LEU A 114 10.63 0.54 -8.02
CA LEU A 114 10.12 -0.84 -7.95
C LEU A 114 8.59 -0.85 -7.78
N MET A 115 8.04 0.02 -6.94
CA MET A 115 6.59 0.18 -6.74
C MET A 115 5.86 0.62 -8.00
N ALA A 116 6.49 1.45 -8.84
CA ALA A 116 5.93 1.85 -10.12
C ALA A 116 5.71 0.66 -11.08
N GLY A 117 6.38 -0.47 -10.86
CA GLY A 117 6.15 -1.70 -11.63
C GLY A 117 4.71 -2.21 -11.56
N ALA A 118 4.02 -2.03 -10.42
CA ALA A 118 2.63 -2.46 -10.23
C ALA A 118 1.64 -1.76 -11.19
N VAL A 119 2.00 -0.57 -11.69
CA VAL A 119 1.21 0.18 -12.69
C VAL A 119 1.03 -0.62 -13.99
N ARG A 120 1.93 -1.57 -14.27
CA ARG A 120 1.83 -2.45 -15.44
C ARG A 120 0.69 -3.47 -15.34
N GLU A 121 0.26 -3.83 -14.14
CA GLU A 121 -0.81 -4.82 -13.93
C GLU A 121 -2.21 -4.25 -14.20
N ILE A 122 -2.33 -2.93 -14.35
CA ILE A 122 -3.58 -2.26 -14.70
C ILE A 122 -3.97 -2.64 -16.15
N ASP A 123 -5.24 -2.98 -16.38
CA ASP A 123 -5.76 -3.17 -17.74
C ASP A 123 -5.95 -1.83 -18.45
N TRP A 124 -4.89 -1.36 -19.09
CA TRP A 124 -4.88 -0.12 -19.86
C TRP A 124 -5.76 -0.15 -21.12
N LYS A 125 -6.26 -1.32 -21.54
CA LYS A 125 -7.15 -1.41 -22.72
C LYS A 125 -8.60 -1.12 -22.36
N ASP A 126 -8.99 -1.35 -21.12
CA ASP A 126 -10.31 -1.03 -20.63
C ASP A 126 -10.34 0.39 -20.06
N PHE A 127 -10.98 1.31 -20.77
CA PHE A 127 -11.11 2.70 -20.32
C PHE A 127 -11.79 2.82 -18.94
N THR A 128 -12.66 1.87 -18.59
CA THR A 128 -13.38 1.87 -17.32
C THR A 128 -12.50 1.51 -16.12
N GLU A 129 -11.36 0.86 -16.36
CA GLU A 129 -10.33 0.56 -15.36
C GLU A 129 -9.17 1.56 -15.44
N ALA A 130 -8.74 1.92 -16.66
CA ALA A 130 -7.61 2.81 -16.91
C ALA A 130 -7.85 4.25 -16.44
N ALA A 131 -9.02 4.84 -16.70
CA ALA A 131 -9.28 6.24 -16.34
C ALA A 131 -9.30 6.46 -14.81
N PRO A 132 -9.99 5.63 -13.99
CA PRO A 132 -9.92 5.73 -12.54
C PRO A 132 -8.52 5.49 -11.99
N ALA A 133 -7.78 4.50 -12.50
CA ALA A 133 -6.43 4.19 -12.04
C ALA A 133 -5.45 5.35 -12.34
N PHE A 134 -5.52 5.91 -13.55
CA PHE A 134 -4.72 7.08 -13.95
C PHE A 134 -5.03 8.29 -13.06
N LEU A 135 -6.31 8.60 -12.85
CA LEU A 135 -6.70 9.75 -12.03
C LEU A 135 -6.26 9.57 -10.57
N THR A 136 -6.35 8.35 -10.03
CA THR A 136 -5.85 8.01 -8.70
C THR A 136 -4.36 8.32 -8.58
N ALA A 137 -3.55 7.78 -9.51
CA ALA A 137 -2.10 7.97 -9.53
C ALA A 137 -1.69 9.43 -9.69
N LEU A 138 -2.47 10.22 -10.43
CA LEU A 138 -2.23 11.65 -10.63
C LEU A 138 -2.62 12.50 -9.41
N LEU A 139 -3.76 12.20 -8.78
CA LEU A 139 -4.29 13.01 -7.69
C LEU A 139 -3.56 12.81 -6.37
N MET A 140 -2.98 11.62 -6.12
CA MET A 140 -2.18 11.37 -4.91
C MET A 140 -1.04 12.40 -4.73
N PRO A 141 -0.11 12.58 -5.69
CA PRO A 141 0.95 13.59 -5.56
C PRO A 141 0.41 15.01 -5.65
N LEU A 142 -0.61 15.27 -6.49
CA LEU A 142 -1.15 16.63 -6.68
C LEU A 142 -1.85 17.18 -5.43
N THR A 143 -2.48 16.31 -4.65
CA THR A 143 -3.15 16.68 -3.39
C THR A 143 -2.23 16.59 -2.17
N PHE A 144 -0.98 16.14 -2.35
CA PHE A 144 -0.05 15.80 -1.27
C PHE A 144 -0.65 14.87 -0.21
N ASN A 145 -1.68 14.12 -0.56
CA ASN A 145 -2.43 13.28 0.37
C ASN A 145 -2.97 12.04 -0.35
N ILE A 146 -2.41 10.88 0.02
CA ILE A 146 -2.79 9.57 -0.52
C ILE A 146 -4.30 9.32 -0.34
N SER A 147 -4.86 9.76 0.78
CA SER A 147 -6.28 9.58 1.12
C SER A 147 -7.20 10.28 0.12
N HIS A 148 -6.83 11.51 -0.29
CA HIS A 148 -7.63 12.28 -1.24
C HIS A 148 -7.55 11.68 -2.65
N GLY A 149 -6.35 11.27 -3.07
CA GLY A 149 -6.16 10.56 -4.33
C GLY A 149 -6.95 9.25 -4.42
N LEU A 150 -6.88 8.39 -3.38
CA LEU A 150 -7.62 7.12 -3.38
C LEU A 150 -9.13 7.33 -3.36
N ALA A 151 -9.63 8.29 -2.58
CA ALA A 151 -11.06 8.59 -2.52
C ALA A 151 -11.60 9.05 -3.89
N ALA A 152 -10.87 9.94 -4.57
CA ALA A 152 -11.24 10.38 -5.92
C ALA A 152 -11.20 9.23 -6.94
N GLY A 153 -10.23 8.33 -6.80
CA GLY A 153 -10.13 7.09 -7.56
C GLY A 153 -11.36 6.19 -7.45
N ILE A 154 -11.77 5.88 -6.21
CA ILE A 154 -12.93 5.04 -5.91
C ILE A 154 -14.22 5.66 -6.46
N VAL A 155 -14.40 6.98 -6.30
CA VAL A 155 -15.56 7.70 -6.83
C VAL A 155 -15.57 7.64 -8.36
N THR A 156 -14.43 7.89 -9.00
CA THR A 156 -14.30 7.86 -10.45
C THR A 156 -14.55 6.46 -11.00
N TYR A 157 -14.06 5.43 -10.33
CA TYR A 157 -14.32 4.04 -10.69
C TYR A 157 -15.82 3.71 -10.68
N ALA A 158 -16.52 4.07 -9.61
CA ALA A 158 -17.96 3.87 -9.48
C ALA A 158 -18.74 4.63 -10.59
N VAL A 159 -18.38 5.88 -10.86
CA VAL A 159 -19.06 6.71 -11.86
C VAL A 159 -18.81 6.19 -13.28
N VAL A 160 -17.56 5.92 -13.65
CA VAL A 160 -17.19 5.51 -15.02
C VAL A 160 -17.76 4.14 -15.36
N LYS A 161 -17.67 3.13 -14.48
CA LYS A 161 -18.30 1.81 -14.70
C LYS A 161 -19.81 1.92 -14.86
N THR A 162 -20.45 2.80 -14.10
CA THR A 162 -21.91 3.00 -14.18
C THR A 162 -22.30 3.68 -15.48
N ALA A 163 -21.57 4.74 -15.86
CA ALA A 163 -21.78 5.44 -17.12
C ALA A 163 -21.56 4.53 -18.35
N ALA A 164 -20.62 3.59 -18.25
CA ALA A 164 -20.36 2.57 -19.28
C ALA A 164 -21.40 1.42 -19.32
N GLY A 165 -22.44 1.46 -18.47
CA GLY A 165 -23.46 0.41 -18.39
C GLY A 165 -23.01 -0.90 -17.74
N ARG A 166 -21.79 -0.94 -17.18
CA ARG A 166 -21.17 -2.12 -16.54
C ARG A 166 -21.28 -2.09 -15.02
N SER A 167 -22.37 -1.52 -14.51
CA SER A 167 -22.60 -1.35 -13.06
C SER A 167 -22.67 -2.68 -12.29
N ARG A 168 -23.04 -3.78 -12.95
CA ARG A 168 -23.11 -5.12 -12.34
C ARG A 168 -21.75 -5.73 -12.01
N GLU A 169 -20.68 -5.23 -12.62
CA GLU A 169 -19.33 -5.72 -12.34
C GLU A 169 -18.71 -5.07 -11.11
N VAL A 170 -19.28 -3.97 -10.63
CA VAL A 170 -18.82 -3.26 -9.43
C VAL A 170 -19.56 -3.80 -8.23
N HIS A 171 -18.82 -4.24 -7.21
CA HIS A 171 -19.41 -4.67 -5.96
C HIS A 171 -20.14 -3.50 -5.27
N TRP A 172 -21.31 -3.74 -4.68
CA TRP A 172 -22.15 -2.69 -4.09
C TRP A 172 -21.46 -1.83 -3.03
N LEU A 173 -20.44 -2.38 -2.35
CA LEU A 173 -19.65 -1.67 -1.34
C LEU A 173 -18.91 -0.48 -1.96
N ILE A 174 -18.42 -0.59 -3.19
CA ILE A 174 -17.70 0.52 -3.86
C ILE A 174 -18.65 1.70 -4.08
N TYR A 175 -19.91 1.45 -4.41
CA TYR A 175 -20.91 2.52 -4.52
C TYR A 175 -21.20 3.20 -3.18
N VAL A 176 -21.29 2.42 -2.11
CA VAL A 176 -21.46 2.96 -0.75
C VAL A 176 -20.25 3.78 -0.33
N LEU A 177 -19.03 3.29 -0.59
CA LEU A 177 -17.80 4.03 -0.32
C LEU A 177 -17.71 5.32 -1.14
N ALA A 178 -18.03 5.28 -2.43
CA ALA A 178 -18.07 6.46 -3.29
C ALA A 178 -19.06 7.50 -2.75
N LEU A 179 -20.26 7.07 -2.33
CA LEU A 179 -21.27 7.95 -1.76
C LEU A 179 -20.83 8.54 -0.41
N LEU A 180 -20.19 7.74 0.45
CA LEU A 180 -19.62 8.21 1.72
C LEU A 180 -18.50 9.24 1.51
N PHE A 181 -17.64 9.03 0.51
CA PHE A 181 -16.59 10.00 0.19
C PHE A 181 -17.18 11.30 -0.37
N LEU A 182 -18.17 11.22 -1.27
CA LEU A 182 -18.88 12.39 -1.76
C LEU A 182 -19.57 13.14 -0.63
N ALA A 183 -20.25 12.44 0.28
CA ALA A 183 -20.87 13.03 1.46
C ALA A 183 -19.82 13.71 2.35
N ARG A 184 -18.67 13.07 2.59
CA ARG A 184 -17.56 13.67 3.34
C ARG A 184 -17.09 14.97 2.70
N TYR A 185 -16.80 15.01 1.40
CA TYR A 185 -16.34 16.23 0.74
C TYR A 185 -17.41 17.31 0.64
N ALA A 186 -18.68 16.93 0.55
CA ALA A 186 -19.79 17.88 0.47
C ALA A 186 -20.17 18.48 1.83
N TRP A 187 -20.02 17.75 2.94
CA TRP A 187 -20.52 18.15 4.27
C TRP A 187 -19.42 18.45 5.30
N LEU A 188 -18.24 17.84 5.17
CA LEU A 188 -17.08 18.11 6.00
C LEU A 188 -15.97 18.70 5.13
N PRO A 189 -15.98 20.03 4.90
CA PRO A 189 -14.80 20.69 4.36
C PRO A 189 -13.62 20.41 5.30
N ALA A 190 -12.51 19.97 4.70
CA ALA A 190 -11.26 19.65 5.40
C ALA A 190 -10.72 20.86 6.18
#